data_AF-K1SX32-F1
#
_entry.id   AF-K1SX32-F1
#
_cell.length_a   1.000
_cell.length_b   1.000
_cell.length_c   1.000
_cell.angle_alpha   90.00
_cell.angle_beta   90.00
_cell.angle_gamma   90.00
#
_symmetry.space_group_name_H-M   'P 1'
#
loop_
_entity.id
_entity.type
_entity.pdbx_description
1 polymer ?
#
loop_
_entity_poly.entity_id
_entity_poly.type
_entity_poly.pdbx_seq_one_letter_code
_entity_poly.pdbx_strand_id
1 'polypeptide(L)'
;MYENTYDEIAKAQNGDKIAMDNLVKNNLGLVYTISKRFIGRGYDIEDLNQIGAIGLIKSIKKFDLNYNVKLSTYSVPFILGEIKRFIRDDGRVKISRSIKELG
;
A
#
# COMPACT_ATOMS: atom_id res chain seq x y z
N MET A 1 -0.74 26.39 -1.77
CA MET A 1 0.12 25.29 -2.29
C MET A 1 -0.34 23.89 -1.85
N TYR A 2 -1.13 23.73 -0.78
CA TYR A 2 -1.76 22.43 -0.40
C TYR A 2 -3.17 22.21 -0.97
N GLU A 3 -3.86 23.28 -1.36
CA GLU A 3 -5.25 23.22 -1.84
C GLU A 3 -5.45 22.31 -3.05
N ASN A 4 -4.48 22.27 -3.97
CA ASN A 4 -4.56 21.44 -5.17
C ASN A 4 -4.57 19.93 -4.81
N THR A 5 -3.74 19.51 -3.86
CA THR A 5 -3.70 18.10 -3.44
C THR A 5 -4.98 17.67 -2.74
N TYR A 6 -5.62 18.54 -1.95
CA TYR A 6 -6.88 18.21 -1.29
C TYR A 6 -8.05 18.09 -2.27
N ASP A 7 -8.10 18.95 -3.29
CA ASP A 7 -9.08 18.83 -4.37
C ASP A 7 -8.90 17.53 -5.17
N GLU A 8 -7.66 17.17 -5.51
CA GLU A 8 -7.37 15.89 -6.16
C GLU A 8 -7.78 14.68 -5.30
N ILE A 9 -7.51 14.72 -3.98
CA ILE A 9 -7.93 13.66 -3.07
C ILE A 9 -9.46 13.57 -3.02
N ALA A 10 -10.17 14.70 -2.94
CA ALA A 10 -11.63 14.72 -2.94
C ALA A 10 -12.20 14.12 -4.24
N LYS A 11 -11.67 14.49 -5.40
CA LYS A 11 -12.04 13.91 -6.70
C LYS A 11 -11.81 12.41 -6.73
N ALA A 12 -10.63 11.96 -6.29
CA ALA A 12 -10.27 10.55 -6.24
C ALA A 12 -11.21 9.74 -5.33
N GLN A 13 -11.61 10.31 -4.19
CA GLN A 13 -12.58 9.70 -3.26
C GLN A 13 -13.99 9.62 -3.86
N ASN A 14 -14.37 10.59 -4.69
CA ASN A 14 -15.64 10.60 -5.43
C ASN A 14 -15.63 9.73 -6.70
N GLY A 15 -14.56 8.95 -6.93
CA GLY A 15 -14.48 7.97 -8.02
C GLY A 15 -13.80 8.46 -9.29
N ASP A 16 -13.21 9.66 -9.29
CA ASP A 16 -12.36 10.12 -10.39
C ASP A 16 -11.09 9.24 -10.49
N LYS A 17 -11.06 8.41 -11.54
CA LYS A 17 -9.96 7.49 -11.79
C LYS A 17 -8.67 8.21 -12.19
N ILE A 18 -8.77 9.34 -12.89
CA ILE A 18 -7.61 10.11 -13.32
C ILE A 18 -6.95 10.75 -12.10
N ALA A 19 -7.76 11.35 -11.21
CA ALA A 19 -7.26 11.90 -9.95
C ALA A 19 -6.59 10.83 -9.07
N MET A 20 -7.22 9.64 -8.95
CA MET A 20 -6.64 8.51 -8.21
C MET A 20 -5.30 8.06 -8.82
N ASP A 21 -5.25 7.89 -10.14
CA ASP A 21 -4.03 7.46 -10.85
C ASP A 21 -2.90 8.48 -10.69
N ASN A 22 -3.19 9.77 -10.82
CA ASN A 22 -2.22 10.84 -10.58
C ASN A 22 -1.67 10.82 -9.15
N LEU A 23 -2.55 10.72 -8.15
CA LEU A 23 -2.14 10.63 -6.75
C LEU A 23 -1.27 9.40 -6.48
N VAL A 24 -1.63 8.26 -7.05
CA VAL A 24 -0.84 7.03 -6.92
C VAL A 24 0.53 7.21 -7.56
N LYS A 25 0.58 7.65 -8.82
CA LYS A 25 1.83 7.88 -9.59
C LYS A 25 2.78 8.84 -8.87
N ASN A 26 2.26 9.95 -8.37
CA ASN A 26 3.04 10.96 -7.64
C ASN A 26 3.62 10.43 -6.32
N ASN A 27 3.05 9.36 -5.75
CA ASN A 27 3.46 8.79 -4.48
C ASN A 27 4.10 7.40 -4.62
N LEU A 28 4.35 6.89 -5.85
CA LEU A 28 5.02 5.60 -6.07
C LEU A 28 6.42 5.55 -5.44
N GLY A 29 7.15 6.67 -5.42
CA GLY A 29 8.45 6.76 -4.76
C GLY A 29 8.39 6.41 -3.26
N LEU A 30 7.34 6.86 -2.56
CA LEU A 30 7.10 6.51 -1.16
C LEU A 30 6.88 5.02 -0.98
N VAL A 31 6.04 4.41 -1.84
CA VAL A 31 5.76 2.97 -1.82
C VAL A 31 7.06 2.20 -2.00
N TYR A 32 7.85 2.54 -3.02
CA TYR A 32 9.13 1.91 -3.29
C TYR A 32 10.09 1.99 -2.10
N THR A 33 10.24 3.17 -1.48
CA THR A 33 11.10 3.34 -0.30
C THR A 33 10.66 2.48 0.89
N ILE A 34 9.36 2.27 1.07
CA ILE A 34 8.83 1.41 2.14
C ILE A 34 9.06 -0.07 1.78
N SER A 35 8.73 -0.49 0.57
CA SER A 35 8.91 -1.86 0.08
C SER A 35 10.37 -2.32 0.14
N LYS A 36 11.33 -1.43 -0.15
CA LYS A 36 12.77 -1.73 -0.06
C LYS A 36 13.19 -2.28 1.30
N ARG A 37 12.49 -1.95 2.39
CA ARG A 37 12.79 -2.45 3.75
C ARG A 37 12.52 -3.95 3.92
N PHE A 38 11.87 -4.58 2.95
CA PHE A 38 11.48 -5.99 2.97
C PHE A 38 12.25 -6.84 1.94
N ILE A 39 13.21 -6.25 1.22
CA ILE A 39 14.11 -7.00 0.32
C ILE A 39 14.89 -8.05 1.12
N GLY A 40 15.20 -9.18 0.47
CA GLY A 40 15.97 -10.28 1.07
C GLY A 40 15.13 -11.22 1.95
N ARG A 41 13.80 -11.08 1.93
CA ARG A 41 12.86 -11.94 2.68
C ARG A 41 12.18 -13.03 1.83
N GLY A 42 12.70 -13.27 0.62
CA GLY A 42 12.13 -14.27 -0.31
C GLY A 42 10.99 -13.78 -1.19
N TYR A 43 10.75 -12.47 -1.26
CA TYR A 43 9.71 -11.84 -2.08
C TYR A 43 10.31 -10.96 -3.16
N ASP A 44 9.67 -10.92 -4.33
CA ASP A 44 10.00 -9.95 -5.38
C ASP A 44 9.64 -8.53 -4.93
N ILE A 45 10.53 -7.58 -5.20
CA ILE A 45 10.29 -6.17 -4.90
C ILE A 45 9.11 -5.61 -5.70
N GLU A 46 8.86 -6.12 -6.91
CA GLU A 46 7.72 -5.71 -7.73
C GLU A 46 6.39 -6.14 -7.10
N ASP A 47 6.32 -7.36 -6.54
CA ASP A 47 5.16 -7.83 -5.80
C ASP A 47 4.91 -6.98 -4.56
N LEU A 48 5.96 -6.71 -3.78
CA LEU A 48 5.89 -5.86 -2.60
C LEU A 48 5.42 -4.44 -2.95
N ASN A 49 5.87 -3.89 -4.10
CA ASN A 49 5.41 -2.59 -4.58
C ASN A 49 3.94 -2.60 -4.98
N GLN A 50 3.45 -3.65 -5.64
CA GLN A 50 2.03 -3.78 -5.97
C GLN A 50 1.18 -3.85 -4.71
N ILE A 51 1.57 -4.68 -3.73
CA ILE A 51 0.90 -4.76 -2.43
C ILE A 51 0.95 -3.41 -1.70
N GLY A 52 2.09 -2.73 -1.73
CA GLY A 52 2.25 -1.41 -1.14
C GLY A 52 1.35 -0.35 -1.81
N ALA A 53 1.20 -0.41 -3.14
CA ALA A 53 0.32 0.48 -3.90
C ALA A 53 -1.16 0.28 -3.52
N ILE A 54 -1.59 -0.95 -3.22
CA ILE A 54 -2.92 -1.21 -2.64
C ILE A 54 -3.09 -0.47 -1.32
N GLY A 55 -2.05 -0.43 -0.48
CA GLY A 55 -2.05 0.32 0.78
C GLY A 55 -2.20 1.82 0.57
N LEU A 56 -1.48 2.37 -0.40
CA LEU A 56 -1.60 3.78 -0.79
C LEU A 56 -3.00 4.12 -1.32
N ILE A 57 -3.60 3.27 -2.16
CA ILE A 57 -4.98 3.49 -2.63
C ILE A 57 -5.97 3.51 -1.45
N LYS A 58 -5.79 2.58 -0.50
CA LYS A 58 -6.63 2.53 0.72
C LYS A 58 -6.45 3.76 1.60
N SER A 59 -5.23 4.29 1.73
CA SER A 59 -4.99 5.51 2.50
C SER A 59 -5.64 6.73 1.83
N ILE A 60 -5.52 6.88 0.51
CA ILE A 60 -6.19 7.96 -0.25
C ILE A 60 -7.71 7.91 -0.03
N LYS A 61 -8.32 6.74 -0.15
CA LYS A 61 -9.77 6.56 0.05
C LYS A 61 -10.26 6.88 1.48
N LYS A 62 -9.37 6.80 2.48
CA LYS A 62 -9.68 6.99 3.91
C LYS A 62 -9.07 8.27 4.47
N PHE A 63 -8.46 9.10 3.64
CA PHE A 63 -7.80 10.32 4.09
C PHE A 63 -8.86 11.37 4.44
N ASP A 64 -8.82 11.91 5.66
CA ASP A 64 -9.67 13.02 6.05
C ASP A 64 -8.97 14.33 5.65
N LEU A 65 -9.66 15.15 4.85
CA LEU A 65 -9.16 16.44 4.38
C LEU A 65 -9.02 17.47 5.50
N ASN A 66 -9.64 17.24 6.66
CA ASN A 66 -9.49 18.08 7.84
C ASN A 66 -8.20 17.79 8.62
N TYR A 67 -7.47 16.71 8.27
CA TYR A 67 -6.19 16.44 8.89
C TYR A 67 -5.13 17.44 8.42
N ASN A 68 -4.49 18.13 9.36
CA ASN A 68 -3.35 19.01 9.11
C ASN A 68 -2.03 18.23 8.91
N VAL A 69 -2.07 17.14 8.14
CA VAL A 69 -0.93 16.28 7.84
C VAL A 69 -0.85 16.02 6.34
N LYS A 70 0.36 15.70 5.85
CA LYS A 70 0.54 15.31 4.45
C LYS A 70 -0.01 13.90 4.22
N LEU A 71 -0.59 13.67 3.04
CA LEU A 71 -1.04 12.34 2.61
C LEU A 71 0.09 11.29 2.71
N SER A 72 1.32 11.66 2.37
CA SER A 72 2.48 10.77 2.47
C SER A 72 2.70 10.26 3.89
N THR A 73 2.60 11.14 4.89
CA THR A 73 2.69 10.78 6.31
C THR A 73 1.56 9.83 6.71
N TYR A 74 0.33 10.12 6.31
CA TYR A 74 -0.83 9.27 6.60
C TYR A 74 -0.76 7.90 5.92
N SER A 75 -0.11 7.80 4.76
CA SER A 75 -0.08 6.59 3.94
C SER A 75 0.89 5.52 4.44
N VAL A 76 1.92 5.91 5.21
CA VAL A 76 2.94 4.97 5.72
C VAL A 76 2.34 3.76 6.46
N PRO A 77 1.46 3.91 7.47
CA PRO A 77 0.89 2.76 8.19
C PRO A 77 0.04 1.85 7.30
N PHE A 78 -0.63 2.40 6.27
CA PHE A 78 -1.42 1.59 5.33
C PHE A 78 -0.51 0.74 4.44
N ILE A 79 0.50 1.37 3.82
CA ILE A 79 1.46 0.67 2.95
C ILE A 79 2.18 -0.42 3.74
N LEU A 80 2.68 -0.08 4.93
CA LEU A 80 3.38 -1.03 5.79
C LEU A 80 2.47 -2.19 6.24
N GLY A 81 1.21 -1.88 6.57
CA GLY A 81 0.21 -2.85 7.01
C GLY A 81 -0.12 -3.87 5.91
N GLU A 82 -0.32 -3.41 4.67
CA GLU A 82 -0.59 -4.31 3.54
C GLU A 82 0.59 -5.26 3.27
N ILE A 83 1.82 -4.72 3.23
CA ILE A 83 3.03 -5.53 3.00
C ILE A 83 3.24 -6.56 4.12
N LYS A 84 3.12 -6.14 5.38
CA LYS A 84 3.24 -7.06 6.53
C LYS A 84 2.15 -8.13 6.51
N ARG A 85 0.91 -7.77 6.16
CA ARG A 85 -0.20 -8.72 6.04
C ARG A 85 0.09 -9.75 4.96
N PHE A 86 0.52 -9.31 3.77
CA PHE A 86 0.89 -10.19 2.67
C PHE A 86 1.96 -11.21 3.08
N ILE A 87 3.08 -10.74 3.66
CA ILE A 87 4.17 -11.61 4.11
C ILE A 87 3.70 -12.62 5.16
N ARG A 88 2.85 -12.20 6.11
CA ARG A 88 2.33 -13.08 7.16
C ARG A 88 1.40 -14.14 6.60
N ASP A 89 0.53 -13.76 5.67
CA ASP A 89 -0.50 -14.64 5.13
C ASP A 89 0.12 -15.63 4.11
N ASP A 90 1.19 -15.25 3.42
CA ASP A 90 1.96 -16.11 2.52
C ASP A 90 2.99 -16.99 3.25
N GLY A 91 3.67 -16.46 4.27
CA GLY A 91 4.68 -17.17 5.07
C GLY A 91 4.15 -18.22 6.05
N ARG A 92 2.83 -18.40 6.15
CA ARG A 92 2.26 -19.57 6.84
C ARG A 92 2.50 -20.79 5.97
N VAL A 93 3.50 -21.59 6.37
CA VAL A 93 3.84 -22.92 5.82
C VAL A 93 2.59 -23.58 5.23
N LYS A 94 2.50 -23.63 3.89
CA LYS A 94 1.64 -24.58 3.20
C LYS A 94 2.25 -25.95 3.46
N ILE A 95 1.88 -26.57 4.58
CA ILE A 95 2.17 -27.98 4.82
C ILE A 95 1.51 -28.71 3.66
N SER A 96 2.29 -29.35 2.79
CA SER A 96 1.74 -30.13 1.69
C SER A 96 0.83 -31.21 2.31
N ARG A 97 -0.29 -31.54 1.65
CA ARG A 97 -1.24 -32.55 2.16
C ARG A 97 -0.54 -33.87 2.53
N SER A 98 0.59 -34.17 1.90
CA SER A 98 1.44 -35.34 2.14
C SER A 98 2.02 -35.42 3.57
N ILE A 99 2.36 -34.29 4.20
CA ILE A 99 2.87 -34.30 5.59
C ILE A 99 1.76 -34.55 6.61
N LYS A 100 0.48 -34.35 6.23
CA LYS A 100 -0.67 -34.56 7.12
C LYS A 100 -1.09 -36.03 7.24
N GLU A 101 -0.60 -36.89 6.35
CA GLU A 101 -0.92 -38.34 6.33
C GLU A 101 0.18 -39.21 6.97
N LEU A 102 1.29 -38.61 7.42
CA LEU A 102 2.43 -39.29 8.03
C LEU A 102 2.52 -39.10 9.56
N GLY A 103 1.42 -38.71 10.20
CA GLY A 103 1.32 -38.53 11.65
C GLY A 103 0.24 -39.41 12.27
#